data_AF-A0AA87C1K8-F1
#
_entry.id   AF-A0AA87C1K8-F1
#
_cell.length_a   1.000
_cell.length_b   1.000
_cell.length_c   1.000
_cell.angle_alpha   90.00
_cell.angle_beta   90.00
_cell.angle_gamma   90.00
#
_symmetry.space_group_name_H-M   'P 1'
#
loop_
_entity.id
_entity.type
_entity.pdbx_description
1 polymer ?
#
loop_
_entity_poly.entity_id
_entity_poly.type
_entity_poly.pdbx_seq_one_letter_code
_entity_poly.pdbx_strand_id
1 'polypeptide(L)'
;MELTDFNSIMSIFAAIVTIAGGLYGFYKWSFNKGRRSAVDSAEKVVFEQLYSPLRSLLVNTRFSTFSSISYPYLSQRVANAWKEVITRKHLKGKIRCALAAMRNKGESMTVECDTGFPQVAITELVQKVPHLVDSELMDKLHEVEVKRSCPWEFDEQDLLQAQYRINCHIVQRYEGLAKKFT
;
A
#
# COMPACT_ATOMS: atom_id res chain seq x y z
N MET A 1 30.66 -63.84 13.38
CA MET A 1 30.37 -62.99 14.54
C MET A 1 30.74 -61.57 14.11
N GLU A 2 29.88 -60.90 13.31
CA GLU A 2 30.22 -59.63 12.61
C GLU A 2 29.09 -58.58 12.65
N LEU A 3 27.95 -58.89 13.29
CA LEU A 3 26.79 -57.99 13.33
C LEU A 3 26.94 -56.83 14.35
N THR A 4 27.92 -56.90 15.24
CA THR A 4 28.19 -55.87 16.26
C THR A 4 28.88 -54.63 15.72
N ASP A 5 29.70 -54.76 14.67
CA ASP A 5 30.42 -53.61 14.09
C ASP A 5 29.51 -52.76 13.22
N PHE A 6 28.65 -53.39 12.40
CA PHE A 6 27.73 -52.66 11.52
C PHE A 6 26.69 -51.83 12.31
N ASN A 7 26.10 -52.40 13.37
CA ASN A 7 25.17 -51.66 14.23
C ASN A 7 25.85 -50.53 15.01
N SER A 8 27.12 -50.70 15.40
CA SER A 8 27.91 -49.65 16.05
C SER A 8 28.21 -48.50 15.09
N ILE A 9 28.59 -48.80 13.85
CA ILE A 9 28.82 -47.78 12.80
C ILE A 9 27.52 -47.04 12.46
N MET A 10 26.39 -47.75 12.33
CA MET A 10 25.09 -47.15 12.04
C MET A 10 24.58 -46.26 13.17
N SER A 11 24.83 -46.62 14.44
CA SER A 11 24.43 -45.79 15.58
C SER A 11 25.24 -44.49 15.67
N ILE A 12 26.54 -44.54 15.35
CA ILE A 12 27.39 -43.34 15.26
C ILE A 12 26.92 -42.43 14.13
N PHE A 13 26.62 -42.98 12.95
CA PHE A 13 26.08 -42.20 11.82
C PHE A 13 24.73 -41.57 12.16
N ALA A 14 23.83 -42.33 12.79
CA ALA A 14 22.53 -41.82 13.25
C ALA A 14 22.69 -40.68 14.27
N ALA A 15 23.64 -40.79 15.21
CA ALA A 15 23.93 -39.75 16.17
C ALA A 15 24.44 -38.47 15.48
N ILE A 16 25.37 -38.59 14.52
CA ILE A 16 25.90 -37.45 13.76
C ILE A 16 24.80 -36.76 12.96
N VAL A 17 23.97 -37.51 12.24
CA VAL A 17 22.84 -36.97 11.47
C VAL A 17 21.84 -36.25 12.39
N THR A 18 21.56 -36.82 13.56
CA THR A 18 20.65 -36.21 14.54
C THR A 18 21.21 -34.91 15.10
N ILE A 19 22.50 -34.88 15.44
CA ILE A 19 23.19 -33.67 15.93
C ILE A 19 23.22 -32.60 14.84
N ALA A 20 23.62 -32.96 13.61
CA ALA A 20 23.67 -32.04 12.48
C ALA A 20 22.26 -31.50 12.12
N GLY A 21 21.25 -32.36 12.13
CA GLY A 21 19.85 -31.97 11.91
C GLY A 21 19.32 -31.05 13.00
N GLY A 22 19.65 -31.33 14.26
CA GLY A 22 19.31 -30.48 15.41
C GLY A 22 19.96 -29.08 15.31
N LEU A 23 21.25 -29.03 14.97
CA LEU A 23 21.98 -27.77 14.76
C LEU A 23 21.39 -26.96 13.60
N TYR A 24 21.11 -27.60 12.47
CA TYR A 24 20.50 -26.95 11.31
C TYR A 24 19.09 -26.42 11.62
N GLY A 25 18.26 -27.23 12.29
CA GLY A 25 16.92 -26.85 12.72
C GLY A 25 16.95 -25.65 13.67
N PHE A 26 17.84 -25.67 14.66
CA PHE A 26 18.02 -24.58 15.61
C PHE A 26 18.52 -23.30 14.94
N TYR A 27 19.51 -23.41 14.03
CA TYR A 27 20.01 -22.29 13.25
C TYR A 27 18.90 -21.64 12.41
N LYS A 28 18.14 -22.44 11.66
CA LYS A 28 17.04 -21.94 10.83
C LYS A 28 15.94 -21.29 11.66
N TRP A 29 15.61 -21.87 12.82
CA TRP A 29 14.62 -21.30 13.73
C TRP A 29 15.09 -19.97 14.33
N SER A 30 16.32 -19.92 14.85
CA SER A 30 16.92 -18.72 15.42
C SER A 30 17.02 -17.59 14.40
N PHE A 31 17.49 -17.90 13.18
CA PHE A 31 17.57 -16.92 12.09
C PHE A 31 16.20 -16.37 11.71
N ASN A 32 15.20 -17.24 11.55
CA ASN A 32 13.83 -16.80 11.24
C ASN A 32 13.21 -15.97 12.37
N LYS A 33 13.48 -16.34 13.62
CA LYS A 33 13.00 -15.60 14.80
C LYS A 33 13.66 -14.23 14.90
N GLY A 34 14.98 -14.16 14.72
CA GLY A 34 15.72 -12.90 14.69
C GLY A 34 15.27 -11.99 13.55
N ARG A 35 15.06 -12.55 12.35
CA ARG A 35 14.56 -11.81 11.19
C ARG A 35 13.17 -11.24 11.42
N ARG A 36 12.25 -12.04 11.99
CA ARG A 36 10.91 -11.56 12.37
C ARG A 36 10.99 -10.44 13.41
N SER A 37 11.79 -10.62 14.46
CA SER A 37 11.97 -9.60 15.49
C SER A 37 12.55 -8.29 14.93
N ALA A 38 13.47 -8.37 13.97
CA ALA A 38 14.03 -7.18 13.31
C ALA A 38 12.98 -6.47 12.44
N VAL A 39 12.17 -7.21 11.69
CA VAL A 39 11.05 -6.65 10.91
C VAL A 39 10.01 -6.00 11.81
N ASP A 40 9.60 -6.68 12.88
CA ASP A 40 8.62 -6.13 13.84
C ASP A 40 9.16 -4.87 14.52
N SER A 41 10.45 -4.83 14.85
CA SER A 41 11.09 -3.64 15.42
C SER A 41 11.12 -2.48 14.44
N ALA A 42 11.42 -2.74 13.17
CA ALA A 42 11.40 -1.71 12.12
C ALA A 42 9.97 -1.19 11.86
N GLU A 43 8.99 -2.09 11.77
CA GLU A 43 7.58 -1.74 11.61
C GLU A 43 7.06 -0.94 12.82
N LYS A 44 7.52 -1.26 14.03
CA LYS A 44 7.17 -0.52 15.25
C LYS A 44 7.74 0.90 15.21
N VAL A 45 8.99 1.08 14.77
CA VAL A 45 9.58 2.41 14.57
C VAL A 45 8.78 3.23 13.55
N VAL A 46 8.39 2.62 12.42
CA VAL A 46 7.55 3.26 11.41
C VAL A 46 6.18 3.64 11.98
N PHE A 47 5.56 2.78 12.79
CA PHE A 47 4.31 3.06 13.46
C PHE A 47 4.41 4.26 14.42
N GLU A 48 5.38 4.23 15.34
CA GLU A 48 5.52 5.23 16.39
C GLU A 48 5.98 6.59 15.85
N GLN A 49 6.92 6.60 14.90
CA GLN A 49 7.57 7.83 14.44
C GLN A 49 6.90 8.46 13.21
N LEU A 50 6.18 7.69 12.39
CA LEU A 50 5.52 8.18 11.17
C LEU A 50 4.00 8.12 11.27
N TYR A 51 3.39 6.93 11.32
CA TYR A 51 1.94 6.82 11.14
C TYR A 51 1.11 7.24 12.36
N SER A 52 1.60 7.04 13.58
CA SER A 52 0.93 7.52 14.80
C SER A 52 0.78 9.06 14.83
N PRO A 53 1.86 9.85 14.63
CA PRO A 53 1.71 11.30 14.60
C PRO A 53 1.03 11.81 13.32
N LEU A 54 1.14 11.11 12.18
CA LEU A 54 0.30 11.43 11.01
C LEU A 54 -1.19 11.22 11.29
N ARG A 55 -1.55 10.15 12.02
CA ARG A 55 -2.94 9.87 12.39
C ARG A 55 -3.49 10.92 13.35
N SER A 56 -2.65 11.43 14.27
CA SER A 56 -3.05 12.46 15.24
C SER A 56 -3.37 13.79 14.55
N LEU A 57 -2.60 14.18 13.52
CA LEU A 57 -2.89 15.36 12.69
C LEU A 57 -4.25 15.27 11.98
N LEU A 58 -4.68 14.06 11.64
CA LEU A 58 -5.93 13.80 10.93
C LEU A 58 -7.13 13.55 11.86
N VAL A 59 -6.99 13.69 13.19
CA VAL A 59 -8.10 13.46 14.13
C VAL A 59 -9.26 14.42 13.88
N ASN A 60 -8.96 15.66 13.53
CA ASN A 60 -9.96 16.68 13.26
C ASN A 60 -10.39 16.73 11.80
N THR A 61 -9.72 15.98 10.91
CA THR A 61 -10.01 16.00 9.49
C THR A 61 -11.19 15.11 9.16
N ARG A 62 -12.26 15.67 8.62
CA ARG A 62 -13.45 14.92 8.20
C ARG A 62 -13.67 15.06 6.71
N PHE A 63 -13.79 13.91 6.05
CA PHE A 63 -14.16 13.81 4.65
C PHE A 63 -15.55 13.19 4.54
N SER A 64 -16.41 13.86 3.79
CA SER A 64 -17.71 13.35 3.35
C SER A 64 -17.58 12.94 1.89
N THR A 65 -17.89 11.68 1.59
CA THR A 65 -17.82 11.17 0.21
C THR A 65 -19.22 10.89 -0.31
N PHE A 66 -19.52 11.42 -1.49
CA PHE A 66 -20.76 11.14 -2.19
C PHE A 66 -20.41 10.37 -3.45
N SER A 67 -20.87 9.13 -3.54
CA SER A 67 -20.70 8.31 -4.73
C SER A 67 -22.02 8.20 -5.47
N SER A 68 -22.03 8.60 -6.75
CA SER A 68 -23.13 8.29 -7.65
C SER A 68 -22.65 7.29 -8.70
N ILE A 69 -23.33 6.15 -8.79
CA ILE A 69 -23.13 5.20 -9.87
C ILE A 69 -24.13 5.53 -10.96
N SER A 70 -23.63 6.10 -12.05
CA SER A 70 -24.43 6.25 -13.25
C SER A 70 -24.63 4.84 -13.83
N TYR A 71 -25.83 4.41 -14.24
CA TYR A 71 -25.92 3.22 -15.10
C TYR A 71 -26.01 3.68 -16.55
N PRO A 72 -24.89 4.08 -17.20
CA PRO A 72 -24.94 4.54 -18.58
C PRO A 72 -25.46 3.41 -19.46
N TYR A 73 -26.36 3.74 -20.37
CA TYR A 73 -26.88 2.78 -21.34
C TYR A 73 -25.72 2.13 -22.12
N LEU A 74 -25.88 0.87 -22.52
CA LEU A 74 -24.87 0.13 -23.27
C LEU A 74 -24.40 0.91 -24.51
N SER A 75 -25.31 1.62 -25.17
CA SER A 75 -25.04 2.50 -26.32
C SER A 75 -24.05 3.62 -26.00
N GLN A 76 -24.16 4.26 -24.82
CA GLN A 76 -23.22 5.31 -24.39
C GLN A 76 -21.85 4.73 -24.07
N ARG A 77 -21.78 3.55 -23.46
CA ARG A 77 -20.51 2.85 -23.16
C ARG A 77 -19.78 2.45 -24.44
N VAL A 78 -20.51 1.97 -25.44
CA VAL A 78 -19.98 1.65 -26.77
C VAL A 78 -19.53 2.91 -27.50
N ALA A 79 -20.29 3.99 -27.47
CA ALA A 79 -19.91 5.27 -28.07
C ALA A 79 -18.60 5.83 -27.48
N ASN A 80 -18.46 5.77 -26.14
CA ASN A 80 -17.24 6.19 -25.44
C ASN A 80 -16.04 5.29 -25.77
N ALA A 81 -16.25 3.97 -25.82
CA ALA A 81 -15.20 3.04 -26.22
C ALA A 81 -14.76 3.26 -27.67
N TRP A 82 -15.69 3.54 -28.58
CA TRP A 82 -15.40 3.85 -29.98
C TRP A 82 -14.58 5.14 -30.12
N LYS A 83 -14.89 6.16 -29.32
CA LYS A 83 -14.13 7.41 -29.26
C LYS A 83 -12.67 7.18 -28.87
N GLU A 84 -12.40 6.34 -27.87
CA GLU A 84 -11.04 5.96 -27.44
C GLU A 84 -10.26 5.15 -28.51
N VAL A 85 -10.96 4.36 -29.33
CA VAL A 85 -10.35 3.62 -30.45
C VAL A 85 -9.93 4.56 -31.59
N ILE A 86 -10.67 5.63 -31.81
CA ILE A 86 -10.38 6.61 -32.87
C ILE A 86 -9.25 7.55 -32.47
N THR A 87 -9.22 8.04 -31.24
CA THR A 87 -8.28 9.09 -30.80
C THR A 87 -6.86 8.62 -30.57
N ARG A 88 -6.63 7.32 -30.29
CA ARG A 88 -5.30 6.81 -29.93
C ARG A 88 -4.54 6.25 -31.14
N LYS A 89 -3.22 6.46 -31.22
CA LYS A 89 -2.40 5.93 -32.33
C LYS A 89 -2.04 4.45 -32.21
N HIS A 90 -1.84 3.93 -31.00
CA HIS A 90 -1.31 2.56 -30.78
C HIS A 90 -2.41 1.52 -30.51
N LEU A 91 -2.39 0.40 -31.24
CA LEU A 91 -3.39 -0.67 -31.19
C LEU A 91 -3.59 -1.26 -29.79
N LYS A 92 -2.50 -1.51 -29.04
CA LYS A 92 -2.58 -2.00 -27.65
C LYS A 92 -3.29 -1.01 -26.72
N GLY A 93 -3.07 0.30 -26.91
CA GLY A 93 -3.74 1.36 -26.17
C GLY A 93 -5.22 1.46 -26.51
N LYS A 94 -5.58 1.32 -27.80
CA LYS A 94 -6.97 1.30 -28.27
C LYS A 94 -7.79 0.23 -27.56
N ILE A 95 -7.31 -1.02 -27.58
CA ILE A 95 -8.04 -2.17 -27.02
C ILE A 95 -8.20 -2.02 -25.49
N ARG A 96 -7.12 -1.65 -24.79
CA ARG A 96 -7.16 -1.49 -23.33
C ARG A 96 -8.12 -0.38 -22.90
N CYS A 97 -8.06 0.78 -23.56
CA CYS A 97 -8.91 1.92 -23.22
C CYS A 97 -10.37 1.70 -23.63
N ALA A 98 -10.62 1.03 -24.76
CA ALA A 98 -11.97 0.63 -25.16
C ALA A 98 -12.62 -0.33 -24.15
N LEU A 99 -11.87 -1.33 -23.67
CA LEU A 99 -12.33 -2.25 -22.63
C LEU A 99 -12.60 -1.52 -21.29
N ALA A 100 -11.75 -0.55 -20.94
CA ALA A 100 -11.95 0.28 -19.76
C ALA A 100 -13.21 1.14 -19.87
N ALA A 101 -13.43 1.80 -21.02
CA ALA A 101 -14.62 2.60 -21.29
C ALA A 101 -15.92 1.76 -21.30
N MET A 102 -15.86 0.54 -21.86
CA MET A 102 -16.96 -0.43 -21.84
C MET A 102 -17.28 -0.95 -20.44
N ARG A 103 -16.31 -0.98 -19.52
CA ARG A 103 -16.50 -1.37 -18.12
C ARG A 103 -16.81 -0.21 -17.20
N ASN A 104 -16.57 1.02 -17.63
CA ASN A 104 -16.87 2.21 -16.85
C ASN A 104 -18.39 2.28 -16.59
N LYS A 105 -18.76 2.28 -15.30
CA LYS A 105 -20.14 2.43 -14.82
C LYS A 105 -20.40 3.88 -14.40
N GLY A 106 -19.70 4.85 -14.99
CA GLY A 106 -19.86 6.27 -14.64
C GLY A 106 -19.89 6.50 -13.12
N GLU A 107 -18.97 5.86 -12.41
CA GLU A 107 -18.81 6.06 -10.98
C GLU A 107 -18.21 7.45 -10.80
N SER A 108 -19.01 8.38 -10.33
CA SER A 108 -18.55 9.69 -9.90
C SER A 108 -18.48 9.67 -8.39
N MET A 109 -17.34 10.07 -7.84
CA MET A 109 -17.15 10.29 -6.42
C MET A 109 -16.81 11.76 -6.22
N THR A 110 -17.68 12.49 -5.55
CA THR A 110 -17.37 13.82 -5.03
C THR A 110 -16.91 13.68 -3.59
N VAL A 111 -15.93 14.49 -3.24
CA VAL A 111 -15.30 14.48 -1.92
C VAL A 111 -15.42 15.88 -1.37
N GLU A 112 -16.01 16.00 -0.20
CA GLU A 112 -16.07 17.23 0.57
C GLU A 112 -15.20 17.03 1.81
N CYS A 113 -14.50 18.09 2.21
CA CYS A 113 -13.70 18.09 3.42
C CYS A 113 -14.25 19.18 4.34
N ASP A 114 -14.95 18.76 5.40
CA ASP A 114 -15.68 19.66 6.30
C ASP A 114 -14.74 20.57 7.12
N THR A 115 -13.45 20.25 7.09
CA THR A 115 -12.37 20.85 7.88
C THR A 115 -11.14 21.05 7.01
N GLY A 116 -10.27 22.02 7.29
CA GLY A 116 -9.04 22.19 6.52
C GLY A 116 -8.13 20.96 6.56
N PHE A 117 -7.67 20.48 5.41
CA PHE A 117 -6.70 19.38 5.33
C PHE A 117 -5.30 19.85 5.78
N PRO A 118 -4.65 19.20 6.77
CA PRO A 118 -3.38 19.65 7.33
C PRO A 118 -2.17 19.28 6.44
N GLN A 119 -2.21 19.64 5.15
CA GLN A 119 -1.19 19.28 4.16
C GLN A 119 0.21 19.69 4.61
N VAL A 120 0.37 20.93 5.07
CA VAL A 120 1.69 21.48 5.46
C VAL A 120 2.29 20.69 6.61
N ALA A 121 1.50 20.42 7.66
CA ALA A 121 1.95 19.65 8.82
C ALA A 121 2.31 18.20 8.45
N ILE A 122 1.55 17.58 7.53
CA ILE A 122 1.86 16.23 7.01
C ILE A 122 3.19 16.25 6.26
N THR A 123 3.39 17.20 5.34
CA THR A 123 4.63 17.31 4.56
C THR A 123 5.84 17.57 5.45
N GLU A 124 5.72 18.47 6.44
CA GLU A 124 6.80 18.74 7.41
C GLU A 124 7.16 17.50 8.23
N LEU A 125 6.17 16.70 8.64
CA LEU A 125 6.42 15.48 9.39
C LEU A 125 7.14 14.43 8.53
N VAL A 126 6.68 14.24 7.29
CA VAL A 126 7.29 13.33 6.32
C VAL A 126 8.74 13.74 6.02
N GLN A 127 9.01 15.04 5.89
CA GLN A 127 10.36 15.56 5.68
C GLN A 127 11.30 15.36 6.88
N LYS A 128 10.78 15.21 8.10
CA LYS A 128 11.60 14.90 9.29
C LYS A 128 12.09 13.46 9.32
N VAL A 129 11.35 12.53 8.71
CA VAL A 129 11.65 11.09 8.72
C VAL A 129 11.57 10.46 7.31
N PRO A 130 12.28 10.98 6.30
CA PRO A 130 12.10 10.56 4.90
C PRO A 130 12.47 9.09 4.66
N HIS A 131 13.35 8.52 5.50
CA HIS A 131 13.78 7.13 5.41
C HIS A 131 12.72 6.11 5.88
N LEU A 132 11.68 6.56 6.60
CA LEU A 132 10.58 5.71 7.08
C LEU A 132 9.36 5.74 6.16
N VAL A 133 9.35 6.65 5.18
CA VAL A 133 8.18 6.92 4.34
C VAL A 133 8.17 5.96 3.16
N ASP A 134 7.03 5.32 2.93
CA ASP A 134 6.85 4.44 1.77
C ASP A 134 6.62 5.24 0.49
N SER A 135 7.03 4.68 -0.65
CA SER A 135 6.90 5.33 -1.95
C SER A 135 5.46 5.71 -2.29
N GLU A 136 4.50 4.89 -1.85
CA GLU A 136 3.08 5.14 -2.09
C GLU A 136 2.57 6.41 -1.40
N LEU A 137 3.07 6.72 -0.19
CA LEU A 137 2.74 7.96 0.50
C LEU A 137 3.42 9.17 -0.17
N MET A 138 4.68 9.02 -0.58
CA MET A 138 5.40 10.07 -1.33
C MET A 138 4.71 10.41 -2.65
N ASP A 139 4.30 9.40 -3.42
CA ASP A 139 3.62 9.57 -4.70
C ASP A 139 2.30 10.34 -4.53
N LYS A 140 1.53 10.04 -3.48
CA LYS A 140 0.28 10.75 -3.18
C LYS A 140 0.50 12.20 -2.72
N LEU A 141 1.54 12.44 -1.91
CA LEU A 141 1.91 13.80 -1.50
C LEU A 141 2.33 14.63 -2.71
N HIS A 142 3.12 14.03 -3.60
CA HIS A 142 3.52 14.67 -4.84
C HIS A 142 2.33 14.93 -5.78
N GLU A 143 1.36 14.01 -5.88
CA GLU A 143 0.12 14.22 -6.65
C GLU A 143 -0.61 15.49 -6.17
N VAL A 144 -0.74 15.67 -4.85
CA VAL A 144 -1.38 16.87 -4.28
C VAL A 144 -0.57 18.13 -4.56
N GLU A 145 0.75 18.07 -4.46
CA GLU A 145 1.64 19.20 -4.76
C GLU A 145 1.53 19.65 -6.23
N VAL A 146 1.54 18.71 -7.17
CA VAL A 146 1.36 18.98 -8.60
C VAL A 146 -0.01 19.61 -8.88
N LYS A 147 -1.08 19.02 -8.33
CA LYS A 147 -2.45 19.54 -8.50
C LYS A 147 -2.60 20.97 -7.97
N ARG A 148 -2.00 21.26 -6.81
CA ARG A 148 -2.02 22.60 -6.22
C ARG A 148 -1.20 23.61 -7.02
N SER A 149 -0.14 23.17 -7.69
CA SER A 149 0.74 24.03 -8.50
C SER A 149 0.17 24.33 -9.89
N CYS A 150 -0.76 23.51 -10.38
CA CYS A 150 -1.42 23.67 -11.68
C CYS A 150 -2.95 23.87 -11.54
N PRO A 151 -3.43 24.93 -10.85
CA PRO A 151 -4.86 25.15 -10.59
C PRO A 151 -5.71 25.42 -11.86
N TRP A 152 -5.08 25.66 -13.00
CA TRP A 152 -5.76 25.81 -14.30
C TRP A 152 -6.04 24.46 -14.99
N GLU A 153 -5.39 23.38 -14.55
CA GLU A 153 -5.54 22.02 -15.10
C GLU A 153 -6.46 21.12 -14.26
N PHE A 154 -6.55 21.40 -12.95
CA PHE A 154 -7.26 20.55 -11.99
C PHE A 154 -8.30 21.38 -11.22
N ASP A 155 -9.48 20.80 -11.02
CA ASP A 155 -10.49 21.44 -10.21
C ASP A 155 -10.26 21.21 -8.70
N GLU A 156 -11.03 21.91 -7.87
CA GLU A 156 -10.94 21.77 -6.41
C GLU A 156 -11.32 20.34 -5.96
N GLN A 157 -12.21 19.67 -6.68
CA GLN A 157 -12.61 18.29 -6.39
C GLN A 157 -11.46 17.30 -6.62
N ASP A 158 -10.65 17.49 -7.66
CA ASP A 158 -9.47 16.70 -7.97
C ASP A 158 -8.41 16.80 -6.86
N LEU A 159 -8.27 18.00 -6.28
CA LEU A 159 -7.39 18.25 -5.15
C LEU A 159 -7.92 17.56 -3.87
N LEU A 160 -9.21 17.72 -3.56
CA LEU A 160 -9.86 17.10 -2.40
C LEU A 160 -9.83 15.57 -2.48
N GLN A 161 -10.03 14.99 -3.66
CA GLN A 161 -9.90 13.55 -3.89
C GLN A 161 -8.47 13.05 -3.62
N ALA A 162 -7.45 13.82 -4.04
CA ALA A 162 -6.06 13.45 -3.79
C ALA A 162 -5.72 13.53 -2.29
N GLN A 163 -6.20 14.56 -1.59
CA GLN A 163 -6.07 14.68 -0.13
C GLN A 163 -6.79 13.54 0.60
N TYR A 164 -7.98 13.15 0.15
CA TYR A 164 -8.71 12.00 0.67
C TYR A 164 -7.93 10.70 0.51
N ARG A 165 -7.26 10.47 -0.63
CA ARG A 165 -6.40 9.30 -0.84
C ARG A 165 -5.22 9.26 0.14
N ILE A 166 -4.63 10.40 0.48
CA ILE A 166 -3.60 10.50 1.53
C ILE A 166 -4.20 10.07 2.88
N ASN A 167 -5.36 10.63 3.25
CA ASN A 167 -6.04 10.28 4.49
C ASN A 167 -6.34 8.77 4.58
N CYS A 168 -6.95 8.18 3.54
CA CYS A 168 -7.24 6.76 3.50
C CYS A 168 -5.98 5.91 3.68
N HIS A 169 -4.88 6.28 3.01
CA HIS A 169 -3.63 5.56 3.12
C HIS A 169 -3.06 5.62 4.54
N ILE A 170 -3.01 6.80 5.14
CA ILE A 170 -2.49 6.98 6.50
C ILE A 170 -3.35 6.19 7.51
N VAL A 171 -4.68 6.28 7.41
CA VAL A 171 -5.61 5.55 8.28
C VAL A 171 -5.43 4.04 8.11
N GLN A 172 -5.39 3.54 6.88
CA GLN A 172 -5.23 2.11 6.60
C GLN A 172 -3.90 1.57 7.12
N ARG A 173 -2.80 2.31 6.91
CA ARG A 173 -1.47 1.95 7.42
C ARG A 173 -1.42 1.98 8.93
N TYR A 174 -1.97 3.03 9.55
CA TYR A 174 -2.08 3.15 10.99
C TYR A 174 -2.86 1.98 11.59
N GLU A 175 -4.05 1.67 11.08
CA GLU A 175 -4.87 0.56 11.59
C GLU A 175 -4.19 -0.80 11.41
N GLY A 176 -3.52 -1.00 10.28
CA GLY A 176 -2.77 -2.22 10.01
C GLY A 176 -1.61 -2.44 10.98
N LEU A 177 -0.89 -1.37 11.35
CA LEU A 177 0.20 -1.43 12.31
C LEU A 177 -0.30 -1.43 13.76
N ALA A 178 -1.35 -0.67 14.08
CA ALA A 178 -1.96 -0.63 15.41
C ALA A 178 -2.46 -2.02 15.82
N LYS A 179 -3.09 -2.79 14.92
CA LYS A 179 -3.51 -4.18 15.19
C LYS A 179 -2.35 -5.13 15.50
N LYS A 180 -1.13 -4.80 15.10
CA LYS A 180 0.07 -5.61 15.36
C LYS A 180 0.74 -5.24 16.69
N PHE A 181 0.62 -3.98 17.12
CA PHE A 181 1.39 -3.42 18.24
C PHE A 181 0.55 -2.97 19.44
N THR A 182 -0.78 -3.06 19.35
CA THR A 182 -1.75 -2.79 20.43
C THR A 182 -2.44 -4.09 20.82
#